data_AF-A0A8C0E3R1-F1
#
_entry.id   AF-A0A8C0E3R1-F1
#
_cell.length_a   1.000
_cell.length_b   1.000
_cell.length_c   1.000
_cell.angle_alpha   90.00
_cell.angle_beta   90.00
_cell.angle_gamma   90.00
#
_symmetry.space_group_name_H-M   'P 1'
#
loop_
_entity.id
_entity.type
_entity.pdbx_description
1 polymer ?
#
loop_
_entity_poly.entity_id
_entity_poly.type
_entity_poly.pdbx_seq_one_letter_code
_entity_poly.pdbx_strand_id
1 'polypeptide(L)'
;MSPLCSLLLGLALAAVPGVRGACPQPADLKNANGTRTCAKLYDKSDPYYERCCGGAEMSVQPGTDLPYLPSGWRNVISSLVVGQRCELVVWSSRGKSGKTRKFSSGTYPRLEEYRRGIFGDWSNSISSLYCRCY
;
A
#
# COMPACT_ATOMS: atom_id res chain seq x y z
N MET A 1 -28.32 13.69 51.83
CA MET A 1 -28.65 14.31 50.53
C MET A 1 -27.37 14.35 49.71
N SER A 2 -27.20 13.43 48.74
CA SER A 2 -26.21 13.61 47.68
C SER A 2 -26.65 14.79 46.80
N PRO A 3 -25.71 15.46 46.09
CA PRO A 3 -25.41 14.96 44.75
C PRO A 3 -23.93 15.03 44.32
N LEU A 4 -23.55 13.98 43.56
CA LEU A 4 -22.86 14.06 42.26
C LEU A 4 -21.44 14.67 42.28
N CYS A 5 -20.41 13.85 42.50
CA CYS A 5 -19.68 13.16 41.41
C CYS A 5 -19.09 14.15 40.40
N SER A 6 -18.06 14.89 40.83
CA SER A 6 -17.28 15.77 39.97
C SER A 6 -16.46 14.94 38.98
N LEU A 7 -16.75 15.19 37.71
CA LEU A 7 -16.33 14.42 36.55
C LEU A 7 -14.79 14.27 36.44
N LEU A 8 -14.36 13.03 36.27
CA LEU A 8 -13.07 12.66 35.67
C LEU A 8 -13.10 13.05 34.19
N LEU A 9 -12.41 14.12 33.80
CA LEU A 9 -12.16 14.45 32.40
C LEU A 9 -10.82 13.86 31.95
N GLY A 10 -10.81 12.55 31.71
CA GLY A 10 -9.71 11.87 31.03
C GLY A 10 -9.75 12.20 29.53
N LEU A 11 -9.01 13.21 29.10
CA LEU A 11 -8.84 13.52 27.68
C LEU A 11 -7.90 12.47 27.06
N ALA A 12 -8.46 11.30 26.72
CA ALA A 12 -7.77 10.34 25.87
C ALA A 12 -7.73 10.94 24.44
N LEU A 13 -6.61 11.59 24.10
CA LEU A 13 -6.24 11.85 22.72
C LEU A 13 -6.04 10.49 22.04
N ALA A 14 -7.14 9.90 21.56
CA ALA A 14 -7.06 8.89 20.53
C ALA A 14 -6.43 9.58 19.32
N ALA A 15 -5.15 9.28 19.07
CA ALA A 15 -4.52 9.61 17.81
C ALA A 15 -5.39 9.00 16.72
N VAL A 16 -6.19 9.83 16.05
CA VAL A 16 -6.96 9.45 14.88
C VAL A 16 -5.93 8.90 13.90
N PRO A 17 -5.94 7.59 13.56
CA PRO A 17 -5.07 7.08 12.52
C PRO A 17 -5.40 7.91 11.28
N GLY A 18 -4.43 8.71 10.83
CA GLY A 18 -4.59 9.58 9.67
C GLY A 18 -5.26 8.79 8.55
N VAL A 19 -6.34 9.37 8.05
CA VAL A 19 -7.26 8.90 7.00
C VAL A 19 -6.78 7.60 6.34
N ARG A 20 -7.22 6.47 6.88
CA ARG A 20 -7.08 5.19 6.21
C ARG A 20 -7.97 5.27 4.98
N GLY A 21 -7.39 5.12 3.80
CA GLY A 21 -8.20 4.63 2.70
C GLY A 21 -8.89 3.31 3.08
N ALA A 22 -9.84 2.82 2.29
CA ALA A 22 -10.31 1.43 2.44
C ALA A 22 -9.17 0.39 2.31
N CYS A 23 -7.96 0.85 2.00
CA CYS A 23 -6.72 0.11 2.09
C CYS A 23 -6.56 -0.65 3.42
N PRO A 24 -6.23 -1.95 3.37
CA PRO A 24 -5.92 -2.72 4.56
C PRO A 24 -4.68 -2.16 5.27
N GLN A 25 -4.57 -2.39 6.58
CA GLN A 25 -3.34 -2.08 7.29
C GLN A 25 -2.24 -3.07 6.89
N PRO A 26 -0.96 -2.64 6.88
CA PRO A 26 0.18 -3.53 6.61
C PRO A 26 0.23 -4.78 7.50
N ALA A 27 -0.26 -4.68 8.75
CA ALA A 27 -0.32 -5.80 9.70
C ALA A 27 -1.39 -6.84 9.35
N ASP A 28 -2.41 -6.44 8.58
CA ASP A 28 -3.54 -7.28 8.19
C ASP A 28 -3.29 -8.01 6.86
N LEU A 29 -2.14 -7.77 6.20
CA LEU A 29 -1.74 -8.47 4.98
C LEU A 29 -1.28 -9.91 5.29
N LYS A 30 -2.26 -10.77 5.50
CA LYS A 30 -2.12 -12.21 5.71
C LYS A 30 -3.18 -12.95 4.90
N ASN A 31 -2.81 -14.12 4.38
CA ASN A 31 -3.74 -15.03 3.73
C ASN A 31 -4.62 -15.72 4.78
N ALA A 32 -5.73 -16.33 4.35
CA ALA A 32 -6.64 -17.05 5.25
C ALA A 32 -5.97 -18.19 6.02
N ASN A 33 -4.90 -18.78 5.46
CA ASN A 33 -4.08 -19.80 6.09
C ASN A 33 -3.00 -19.24 7.05
N GLY A 34 -2.99 -17.93 7.30
CA GLY A 34 -2.05 -17.25 8.20
C GLY A 34 -0.68 -16.91 7.57
N THR A 35 -0.43 -17.29 6.31
CA THR A 35 0.82 -16.94 5.62
C THR A 35 0.87 -15.44 5.31
N ARG A 36 2.05 -14.83 5.43
CA ARG A 36 2.25 -13.39 5.21
C ARG A 36 2.11 -13.07 3.73
N THR A 37 1.45 -11.96 3.43
CA THR A 37 1.45 -11.36 2.08
C THR A 37 2.43 -10.20 2.07
N CYS A 38 3.34 -10.17 1.10
CA CYS A 38 4.41 -9.17 1.05
C CYS A 38 3.88 -7.80 0.63
N ALA A 39 3.05 -7.77 -0.40
CA ALA A 39 2.37 -6.55 -0.83
C ALA A 39 1.03 -6.88 -1.46
N LYS A 40 0.12 -5.91 -1.45
CA LYS A 40 -1.15 -5.96 -2.18
C LYS A 40 -1.24 -4.73 -3.08
N LEU A 41 -1.46 -4.95 -4.37
CA LEU A 41 -1.49 -3.91 -5.40
C LEU A 41 -2.91 -3.76 -5.92
N TYR A 42 -3.28 -2.54 -6.29
CA TYR A 42 -4.61 -2.18 -6.73
C TYR A 42 -4.55 -1.30 -7.97
N ASP A 43 -5.52 -1.48 -8.87
CA ASP A 43 -5.61 -0.70 -10.11
C ASP A 43 -6.35 0.64 -9.95
N LYS A 44 -7.04 0.86 -8.82
CA LYS A 44 -7.81 2.08 -8.58
C LYS A 44 -7.33 2.88 -7.37
N SER A 45 -7.03 4.15 -7.62
CA SER A 45 -6.87 5.24 -6.66
C SER A 45 -7.97 6.28 -6.87
N ASP A 46 -8.24 7.12 -5.88
CA ASP A 46 -9.31 8.12 -5.90
C ASP A 46 -8.82 9.43 -5.24
N PRO A 47 -9.31 10.61 -5.65
CA PRO A 47 -9.03 11.86 -4.94
C PRO A 47 -9.35 11.82 -3.45
N TYR A 48 -10.39 11.06 -3.07
CA TYR A 48 -10.78 10.80 -1.69
C TYR A 48 -10.08 9.54 -1.18
N TYR A 49 -9.22 9.70 -0.17
CA TYR A 49 -8.40 8.60 0.34
C TYR A 49 -9.22 7.38 0.76
N GLU A 50 -10.37 7.59 1.39
CA GLU A 50 -11.33 6.57 1.81
C GLU A 50 -11.83 5.65 0.68
N ARG A 51 -11.67 6.05 -0.59
CA ARG A 51 -12.07 5.28 -1.79
C ARG A 51 -10.89 4.62 -2.53
N CYS A 52 -9.67 4.80 -2.04
CA CYS A 52 -8.47 4.17 -2.60
C CYS A 52 -8.35 2.68 -2.24
N CYS A 53 -7.43 1.98 -2.89
CA CYS A 53 -7.23 0.53 -2.77
C CYS A 53 -8.48 -0.29 -3.11
N GLY A 54 -9.18 0.14 -4.17
CA GLY A 54 -10.32 -0.58 -4.75
C GLY A 54 -9.99 -1.19 -6.11
N GLY A 55 -11.02 -1.65 -6.81
CA GLY A 55 -10.88 -2.22 -8.15
C GLY A 55 -10.29 -3.63 -8.14
N ALA A 56 -9.51 -3.97 -9.16
CA ALA A 56 -8.81 -5.24 -9.21
C ALA A 56 -7.66 -5.26 -8.20
N GLU A 57 -7.43 -6.41 -7.57
CA GLU A 57 -6.37 -6.60 -6.58
C GLU A 57 -5.43 -7.74 -6.95
N MET A 58 -4.13 -7.55 -6.70
CA MET A 58 -3.10 -8.58 -6.85
C MET A 58 -2.27 -8.68 -5.58
N SER A 59 -2.28 -9.87 -4.99
CA SER A 59 -1.45 -10.19 -3.83
C SER A 59 -0.10 -10.73 -4.27
N VAL A 60 0.97 -10.19 -3.68
CA VAL A 60 2.36 -10.57 -3.96
C VAL A 60 2.90 -11.31 -2.76
N GLN A 61 3.36 -12.55 -2.96
CA GLN A 61 3.92 -13.38 -1.90
C GLN A 61 5.35 -12.94 -1.54
N PRO A 62 5.83 -13.20 -0.32
CA PRO A 62 7.23 -12.96 0.05
C PRO A 62 8.20 -13.68 -0.90
N GLY A 63 9.26 -12.97 -1.32
CA GLY A 63 10.27 -13.49 -2.26
C GLY A 63 9.85 -13.48 -3.73
N THR A 64 8.61 -13.05 -4.04
CA THR A 64 8.11 -13.02 -5.41
C THR A 64 8.91 -12.02 -6.25
N ASP A 65 9.42 -12.53 -7.37
CA ASP A 65 10.15 -11.77 -8.36
C ASP A 65 9.42 -11.82 -9.71
N LEU A 66 8.92 -10.67 -10.16
CA LEU A 66 8.18 -10.54 -11.41
C LEU A 66 8.88 -9.51 -12.31
N PRO A 67 9.88 -9.93 -13.11
CA PRO A 67 10.44 -9.10 -14.18
C PRO A 67 9.40 -8.74 -15.25
N TYR A 68 8.33 -9.52 -15.33
CA TYR A 68 7.18 -9.30 -16.21
C TYR A 68 5.90 -9.49 -15.41
N LEU A 69 5.08 -8.46 -15.30
CA LEU A 69 3.79 -8.56 -14.61
C LEU A 69 2.80 -9.43 -15.42
N PRO A 70 1.83 -10.09 -14.75
CA PRO A 70 0.73 -10.76 -15.41
C PRO A 70 -0.03 -9.84 -16.37
N SER A 71 -0.71 -10.44 -17.35
CA SER A 71 -1.54 -9.68 -18.28
C SER A 71 -2.56 -8.81 -17.54
N GLY A 72 -2.74 -7.57 -18.00
CA GLY A 72 -3.64 -6.60 -17.36
C GLY A 72 -3.04 -5.79 -16.21
N TRP A 73 -1.90 -6.19 -15.63
CA TRP A 73 -1.30 -5.51 -14.47
C TRP A 73 -0.20 -4.50 -14.80
N ARG A 74 0.20 -4.44 -16.07
CA ARG A 74 1.23 -3.51 -16.54
C ARG A 74 0.67 -2.10 -16.63
N ASN A 75 1.34 -1.14 -15.98
CA ASN A 75 1.02 0.28 -16.06
C ASN A 75 -0.43 0.62 -15.66
N VAL A 76 -1.00 -0.12 -14.70
CA VAL A 76 -2.34 0.15 -14.15
C VAL A 76 -2.36 0.28 -12.63
N ILE A 77 -1.26 -0.10 -11.97
CA ILE A 77 -1.19 -0.06 -10.50
C ILE A 77 -1.16 1.41 -10.08
N SER A 78 -2.14 1.82 -9.29
CA SER A 78 -2.34 3.20 -8.84
C SER A 78 -2.37 3.35 -7.32
N SER A 79 -2.51 2.24 -6.59
CA SER A 79 -2.33 2.19 -5.13
C SER A 79 -1.77 0.85 -4.66
N LEU A 80 -1.10 0.84 -3.50
CA LEU A 80 -0.49 -0.38 -2.96
C LEU A 80 -0.36 -0.36 -1.43
N VAL A 81 -0.24 -1.55 -0.84
CA VAL A 81 0.08 -1.75 0.57
C VAL A 81 1.23 -2.74 0.67
N VAL A 82 2.25 -2.42 1.46
CA VAL A 82 3.40 -3.29 1.73
C VAL A 82 3.30 -3.80 3.17
N GLY A 83 3.38 -5.11 3.34
CA GLY A 83 3.21 -5.80 4.62
C GLY A 83 4.28 -5.41 5.65
N GLN A 84 4.02 -5.77 6.90
CA GLN A 84 5.00 -5.57 7.98
C GLN A 84 6.30 -6.33 7.71
N ARG A 85 7.43 -5.66 7.98
CA ARG A 85 8.79 -6.20 7.74
C ARG A 85 9.01 -6.66 6.30
N CYS A 86 8.33 -6.03 5.35
CA CYS A 86 8.51 -6.26 3.94
C CYS A 86 8.91 -4.98 3.21
N GLU A 87 9.47 -5.17 2.02
CA GLU A 87 9.88 -4.13 1.11
C GLU A 87 9.51 -4.54 -0.31
N LEU A 88 8.88 -3.63 -1.05
CA LEU A 88 8.54 -3.80 -2.44
C LEU A 88 9.43 -2.88 -3.29
N VAL A 89 10.22 -3.48 -4.18
CA VAL A 89 10.97 -2.76 -5.20
C VAL A 89 10.21 -2.85 -6.51
N VAL A 90 10.03 -1.71 -7.17
CA VAL A 90 9.32 -1.61 -8.45
C VAL A 90 10.16 -0.90 -9.49
N TRP A 91 9.90 -1.23 -10.76
CA TRP A 91 10.55 -0.61 -11.90
C TRP A 91 9.53 -0.14 -12.93
N SER A 92 9.88 0.94 -13.61
CA SER A 92 9.00 1.58 -14.60
C SER A 92 8.94 0.83 -15.94
N SER A 93 9.92 -0.02 -16.20
CA SER A 93 10.01 -0.81 -17.42
C SER A 93 10.12 -2.30 -17.10
N ARG A 94 9.79 -3.13 -18.10
CA ARG A 94 9.88 -4.60 -17.99
C ARG A 94 11.33 -5.05 -17.83
N GLY A 95 11.53 -6.26 -17.31
CA GLY A 95 12.85 -6.81 -17.09
C GLY A 95 13.65 -6.06 -16.02
N LYS A 96 12.99 -5.43 -15.04
CA LYS A 96 13.61 -4.64 -13.97
C LYS A 96 14.49 -3.49 -14.47
N SER A 97 14.01 -2.77 -15.47
CA SER A 97 14.74 -1.67 -16.11
C SER A 97 14.04 -0.31 -15.92
N GLY A 98 14.69 0.76 -16.35
CA GLY A 98 14.13 2.12 -16.24
C GLY A 98 14.32 2.72 -14.85
N LYS A 99 13.32 3.49 -14.39
CA LYS A 99 13.35 4.11 -13.05
C LYS A 99 12.95 3.08 -12.01
N THR A 100 13.55 3.17 -10.83
CA THR A 100 13.31 2.24 -9.71
C THR A 100 12.81 3.00 -8.50
N ARG A 101 11.88 2.39 -7.75
CA ARG A 101 11.45 2.89 -6.44
C ARG A 101 11.31 1.75 -5.45
N LYS A 102 11.62 2.07 -4.21
CA LYS A 102 11.51 1.19 -3.06
C LYS A 102 10.38 1.70 -2.17
N PHE A 103 9.41 0.83 -1.88
CA PHE A 103 8.35 1.07 -0.93
C PHE A 103 8.62 0.22 0.31
N SER A 104 8.79 0.88 1.46
CA SER A 104 8.92 0.22 2.76
C SER A 104 7.54 -0.27 3.23
N SER A 105 7.50 -0.98 4.34
CA SER A 105 6.23 -1.33 5.00
C SER A 105 5.35 -0.08 5.20
N GLY A 106 4.09 -0.16 4.78
CA GLY A 106 3.20 0.98 4.78
C GLY A 106 2.04 0.88 3.79
N THR A 107 1.17 1.87 3.83
CA THR A 107 0.03 2.01 2.93
C THR A 107 0.29 3.20 2.01
N TYR A 108 0.08 3.01 0.71
CA TYR A 108 0.36 3.97 -0.35
C TYR A 108 -0.91 4.13 -1.21
N PRO A 109 -1.91 4.88 -0.73
CA PRO A 109 -3.24 4.93 -1.34
C PRO A 109 -3.26 5.62 -2.72
N ARG A 110 -2.27 6.45 -3.02
CA ARG A 110 -2.22 7.27 -4.24
C ARG A 110 -0.80 7.34 -4.77
N LEU A 111 -0.52 6.57 -5.82
CA LEU A 111 0.81 6.55 -6.43
C LEU A 111 1.16 7.87 -7.15
N GLU A 112 0.16 8.72 -7.40
CA GLU A 112 0.29 10.06 -7.99
C GLU A 112 1.14 11.00 -7.12
N GLU A 113 1.15 10.77 -5.81
CA GLU A 113 1.91 11.58 -4.85
C GLU A 113 3.41 11.27 -4.88
N TYR A 114 3.78 10.17 -5.52
CA TYR A 114 5.15 9.69 -5.54
C TYR A 114 5.77 9.99 -6.91
N ARG A 115 6.63 11.01 -6.95
CA ARG A 115 7.31 11.42 -8.19
C ARG A 115 8.20 10.31 -8.77
N ARG A 116 8.24 10.24 -10.10
CA ARG A 116 9.09 9.34 -10.89
C ARG A 116 10.12 10.13 -11.70
N GLY A 117 11.02 10.79 -10.98
CA GLY A 117 11.99 11.72 -11.57
C GLY A 117 11.38 13.11 -11.77
N ILE A 118 11.78 13.80 -12.84
CA ILE A 118 11.34 15.18 -13.13
C ILE A 118 9.95 15.18 -13.79
N PHE A 119 9.64 14.16 -14.60
CA PHE A 119 8.37 14.04 -15.32
C PHE A 119 7.54 12.88 -14.76
N GLY A 120 6.36 13.21 -14.26
CA GLY A 120 5.35 12.24 -13.82
C GLY A 120 5.60 11.60 -12.46
N ASP A 121 4.74 10.65 -12.17
CA ASP A 121 4.65 9.95 -10.89
C ASP A 121 4.63 8.43 -11.09
N TRP A 122 4.41 7.69 -9.99
CA TRP A 122 4.42 6.24 -9.98
C TRP A 122 3.06 5.62 -10.27
N SER A 123 1.98 6.41 -10.35
CA SER A 123 0.67 5.91 -10.75
C SER A 123 0.73 5.40 -12.18
N ASN A 124 0.14 4.23 -12.40
CA ASN A 124 0.03 3.59 -13.70
C ASN A 124 1.39 3.44 -14.42
N SER A 125 2.49 3.34 -13.66
CA SER A 125 3.84 3.36 -14.21
C SER A 125 4.66 2.13 -13.85
N ILE A 126 4.14 1.22 -13.04
CA ILE A 126 4.84 0.01 -12.61
C ILE A 126 4.74 -1.08 -13.69
N SER A 127 5.88 -1.64 -14.09
CA SER A 127 5.98 -2.68 -15.12
C SER A 127 6.73 -3.94 -14.68
N SER A 128 7.46 -3.89 -13.56
CA SER A 128 8.03 -5.07 -12.90
C SER A 128 8.23 -4.83 -11.41
N LEU A 129 8.34 -5.90 -10.64
CA LEU A 129 8.44 -5.83 -9.19
C LEU A 129 9.25 -6.98 -8.59
N TYR A 130 9.71 -6.74 -7.36
CA TYR A 130 10.33 -7.74 -6.50
C TYR A 130 9.95 -7.41 -5.07
N CYS A 131 9.45 -8.40 -4.34
CA CYS A 131 9.00 -8.21 -2.96
C CYS A 131 9.78 -9.12 -2.02
N ARG A 132 10.39 -8.54 -0.98
CA ARG A 132 11.16 -9.26 0.03
C ARG A 132 10.65 -8.96 1.43
N CYS A 133 10.73 -9.94 2.32
CA CYS A 133 10.39 -9.79 3.73
C CYS A 133 11.51 -10.34 4.63
N TYR A 134 11.53 -9.89 5.88
CA TYR A 134 12.54 -10.20 6.89
C TYR A 134 11.92 -10.85 8.14
#